data_AF-N2BLD7-F1
#
_entry.id   AF-N2BLD7-F1
#
_cell.length_a   1.000
_cell.length_b   1.000
_cell.length_c   1.000
_cell.angle_alpha   90.00
_cell.angle_beta   90.00
_cell.angle_gamma   90.00
#
_symmetry.space_group_name_H-M   'P 1'
#
loop_
_entity.id
_entity.type
_entity.pdbx_description
1 polymer ?
#
loop_
_entity_poly.entity_id
_entity_poly.type
_entity_poly.pdbx_seq_one_letter_code
_entity_poly.pdbx_strand_id
1 'polypeptide(L)'
;MRNQFKTQRFRIFENDNDIILSIEKDNFTLDIQELLPILNSHTKQDKQSLDEYNIFVAFYGTILTGSKEIESNPLFFGELDKNGVFIESKPIYHLIGETDYDTKDSKESFTQTLQICLNNSTLTILNYSLLDSSLNIKLESKSKESKEILEREKAQKQKDSSLTARNDNVIATAFLHPILEDNELKCPHNGVVKLKSNKGKPFTSKGIPMILESDLLNSSIQGCTNPILSGGACTMVATILPNARGLKKFNDDYPIMQDLVSSGVMSDKGFPLI
;
A
#
# COMPACT_ATOMS: atom_id res chain seq x y z
N MET A 1 3.52 -28.16 20.50
CA MET A 1 3.09 -26.76 20.29
C MET A 1 3.79 -26.25 19.03
N ARG A 2 3.04 -25.93 17.97
CA ARG A 2 3.62 -25.39 16.73
C ARG A 2 3.69 -23.87 16.87
N ASN A 3 4.90 -23.33 17.02
CA ASN A 3 5.15 -21.89 16.89
C ASN A 3 4.86 -21.48 15.43
N GLN A 4 3.69 -20.90 15.18
CA GLN A 4 3.40 -20.17 13.95
C GLN A 4 3.94 -18.74 14.08
N PHE A 5 5.26 -18.57 13.97
CA PHE A 5 5.78 -17.26 13.59
C PHE A 5 5.56 -17.14 12.08
N LYS A 6 4.53 -16.38 11.67
CA LYS A 6 4.55 -15.77 10.33
C LYS A 6 5.88 -15.04 10.24
N THR A 7 6.72 -15.41 9.27
CA THR A 7 8.02 -14.77 9.04
C THR A 7 7.82 -13.26 8.92
N GLN A 8 8.20 -12.53 9.97
CA GLN A 8 8.14 -11.08 10.00
C GLN A 8 9.04 -10.59 8.84
N ARG A 9 8.48 -9.83 7.90
CA ARG A 9 9.16 -9.47 6.65
C ARG A 9 10.26 -8.42 6.83
N PHE A 10 10.38 -7.90 8.04
CA PHE A 10 11.41 -7.01 8.56
C PHE A 10 11.70 -7.41 10.00
N ARG A 11 12.86 -7.00 10.54
CA ARG A 11 13.21 -7.23 11.95
C ARG A 11 12.78 -6.03 12.78
N ILE A 12 12.37 -6.29 14.01
CA ILE A 12 12.04 -5.26 14.99
C ILE A 12 13.09 -5.33 16.08
N PHE A 13 13.68 -4.17 16.40
CA PHE A 13 14.58 -4.01 17.51
C PHE A 13 13.98 -2.99 18.48
N GLU A 14 13.96 -3.34 19.76
CA GLU A 14 13.59 -2.42 20.83
C GLU A 14 14.88 -1.94 21.50
N ASN A 15 15.07 -0.63 21.58
CA ASN A 15 16.16 -0.01 22.32
C ASN A 15 15.60 1.10 23.19
N ASP A 16 15.54 0.86 24.51
CA ASP A 16 14.84 1.71 25.47
C ASP A 16 13.38 1.96 25.06
N ASN A 17 13.04 3.18 24.66
CA ASN A 17 11.69 3.57 24.20
C ASN A 17 11.56 3.58 22.67
N ASP A 18 12.64 3.28 21.94
CA ASP A 18 12.71 3.36 20.50
C ASP A 18 12.47 1.98 19.88
N ILE A 19 11.70 1.97 18.79
CA ILE A 19 11.47 0.80 17.96
C ILE A 19 12.13 1.03 16.62
N ILE A 20 13.06 0.16 16.23
CA ILE A 20 13.72 0.21 14.92
C ILE A 20 13.21 -0.93 14.05
N LEU A 21 12.56 -0.58 12.95
CA LEU A 21 12.17 -1.48 11.88
C LEU A 21 13.34 -1.64 10.90
N SER A 22 14.05 -2.76 10.98
CA SER A 22 15.19 -3.05 10.12
C SER A 22 14.78 -3.85 8.89
N ILE A 23 15.02 -3.27 7.73
CA ILE A 23 14.65 -3.76 6.41
C ILE A 23 15.93 -3.96 5.61
N GLU A 24 16.27 -5.23 5.36
CA GLU A 24 17.48 -5.66 4.63
C GLU A 24 17.07 -6.36 3.32
N LYS A 25 16.04 -5.84 2.67
CA LYS A 25 15.42 -6.44 1.49
C LYS A 25 15.10 -5.37 0.45
N ASP A 26 15.57 -5.59 -0.76
CA ASP A 26 15.25 -4.76 -1.92
C ASP A 26 13.79 -4.94 -2.37
N ASN A 27 13.21 -3.87 -2.92
CA ASN A 27 11.82 -3.75 -3.33
C ASN A 27 10.84 -4.18 -2.24
N PHE A 28 11.13 -3.80 -1.00
CA PHE A 28 10.24 -4.06 0.12
C PHE A 28 9.17 -2.98 0.22
N THR A 29 7.94 -3.39 0.49
CA THR A 29 6.82 -2.48 0.76
C THR A 29 6.41 -2.57 2.23
N LEU A 30 6.46 -1.44 2.91
CA LEU A 30 5.98 -1.26 4.27
C LEU A 30 4.67 -0.49 4.24
N ASP A 31 3.60 -1.08 4.78
CA ASP A 31 2.34 -0.37 5.00
C ASP A 31 2.23 0.06 6.47
N ILE A 32 2.15 1.37 6.71
CA ILE A 32 2.03 1.93 8.05
C ILE A 32 0.76 1.44 8.75
N GLN A 33 -0.35 1.23 8.02
CA GLN A 33 -1.61 0.79 8.62
C GLN A 33 -1.53 -0.62 9.23
N GLU A 34 -0.60 -1.46 8.78
CA GLU A 34 -0.40 -2.80 9.33
C GLU A 34 0.49 -2.81 10.59
N LEU A 35 1.17 -1.70 10.90
CA LEU A 35 2.20 -1.70 11.94
C LEU A 35 1.65 -1.81 13.37
N LEU A 36 0.55 -1.13 13.68
CA LEU A 36 0.03 -1.07 15.06
C LEU A 36 -0.18 -2.46 15.68
N PRO A 37 -0.94 -3.39 15.05
CA PRO A 37 -1.12 -4.73 15.60
C PRO A 37 0.18 -5.54 15.64
N ILE A 38 1.11 -5.32 14.71
CA ILE A 38 2.42 -5.98 14.70
C ILE A 38 3.25 -5.54 15.91
N LEU A 39 3.30 -4.23 16.18
CA LEU A 39 4.05 -3.65 17.29
C LEU A 39 3.43 -4.01 18.64
N ASN A 40 2.11 -3.92 18.78
CA ASN A 40 1.40 -4.36 19.99
C ASN A 40 1.70 -5.83 20.29
N SER A 41 1.66 -6.69 19.27
CA SER A 41 1.99 -8.11 19.44
C SER A 41 3.46 -8.35 19.79
N HIS A 42 4.39 -7.57 19.25
CA HIS A 42 5.83 -7.74 19.48
C HIS A 42 6.24 -7.26 20.88
N THR A 43 5.85 -6.03 21.23
CA THR A 43 6.17 -5.35 22.49
C THR A 43 5.31 -5.83 23.66
N LYS A 44 4.22 -6.56 23.37
CA LYS A 44 3.18 -6.98 24.34
C LYS A 44 2.49 -5.80 25.02
N GLN A 45 2.31 -4.71 24.27
CA GLN A 45 1.57 -3.52 24.68
C GLN A 45 0.24 -3.44 23.93
N ASP A 46 -0.69 -2.62 24.41
CA ASP A 46 -2.01 -2.41 23.81
C ASP A 46 -2.24 -0.93 23.49
N LYS A 47 -1.34 -0.38 22.68
CA LYS A 47 -1.43 1.02 22.25
C LYS A 47 -2.54 1.19 21.23
N GLN A 48 -3.19 2.34 21.27
CA GLN A 48 -4.34 2.66 20.43
C GLN A 48 -3.92 3.40 19.15
N SER A 49 -2.75 4.06 19.17
CA SER A 49 -2.14 4.71 18.01
C SER A 49 -0.66 4.35 17.84
N LEU A 50 -0.16 4.44 16.60
CA LEU A 50 1.27 4.36 16.30
C LEU A 50 2.05 5.54 16.89
N ASP A 51 1.41 6.69 17.08
CA ASP A 51 2.06 7.90 17.64
C ASP A 51 2.49 7.72 19.10
N GLU A 52 1.94 6.70 19.77
CA GLU A 52 2.36 6.36 21.12
C GLU A 52 3.70 5.58 21.13
N TYR A 53 4.18 5.11 19.98
CA TYR A 53 5.50 4.49 19.80
C TYR A 53 6.48 5.48 19.18
N ASN A 54 7.75 5.42 19.61
CA ASN A 54 8.82 6.12 18.91
C ASN A 54 9.45 5.18 17.88
N ILE A 55 8.99 5.26 16.63
CA ILE A 55 9.34 4.28 15.58
C ILE A 55 10.33 4.90 14.59
N PHE A 56 11.38 4.16 14.26
CA PHE A 56 12.35 4.49 13.23
C PHE A 56 12.43 3.36 12.20
N VAL A 57 12.78 3.71 10.96
CA VAL A 57 13.05 2.73 9.91
C VAL A 57 14.53 2.75 9.58
N ALA A 58 15.16 1.57 9.59
CA ALA A 58 16.50 1.35 9.10
C ALA A 58 16.45 0.53 7.80
N PHE A 59 16.95 1.09 6.70
CA PHE A 59 17.03 0.42 5.41
C PHE A 59 18.50 0.15 5.07
N TYR A 60 18.88 -1.12 4.92
CA TYR A 60 20.27 -1.55 4.77
C TYR A 60 21.22 -0.90 5.79
N GLY A 61 20.85 -1.00 7.07
CA GLY A 61 21.58 -0.40 8.19
C GLY A 61 21.54 1.14 8.29
N THR A 62 20.92 1.86 7.34
CA THR A 62 20.82 3.32 7.36
C THR A 62 19.49 3.77 7.96
N ILE A 63 19.53 4.51 9.08
CA ILE A 63 18.32 5.09 9.68
C ILE A 63 17.79 6.21 8.78
N LEU A 64 16.51 6.10 8.41
CA LEU A 64 15.82 7.08 7.59
C LEU A 64 15.29 8.20 8.47
N THR A 65 15.82 9.40 8.29
CA THR A 65 15.38 10.61 9.05
C THR A 65 14.68 11.64 8.17
N GLY A 66 14.65 11.42 6.85
CA GLY A 66 14.15 12.36 5.86
C GLY A 66 15.21 13.36 5.40
N SER A 67 14.81 14.30 4.53
CA SER A 67 15.73 15.25 3.89
C SER A 67 14.98 16.50 3.40
N LYS A 68 15.72 17.42 2.77
CA LYS A 68 15.20 18.66 2.18
C LYS A 68 14.78 18.45 0.74
N GLU A 69 13.69 19.10 0.36
CA GLU A 69 13.22 19.07 -1.02
C GLU A 69 14.23 19.75 -1.95
N ILE A 70 14.45 19.15 -3.11
CA ILE A 70 15.31 19.68 -4.15
C ILE A 70 14.52 20.70 -4.96
N GLU A 71 14.95 21.95 -4.96
CA GLU A 71 14.24 23.05 -5.64
C GLU A 71 14.06 22.82 -7.14
N SER A 72 15.01 22.15 -7.79
CA SER A 72 14.93 21.83 -9.23
C SER A 72 14.06 20.61 -9.55
N ASN A 73 13.72 19.79 -8.55
CA ASN A 73 12.97 18.55 -8.72
C ASN A 73 11.92 18.43 -7.59
N PRO A 74 10.74 19.05 -7.75
CA PRO A 74 9.65 18.94 -6.78
C PRO A 74 9.37 17.49 -6.40
N LEU A 75 9.02 17.27 -5.14
CA LEU A 75 8.73 15.97 -4.52
C LEU A 75 9.91 15.02 -4.39
N PHE A 76 11.12 15.41 -4.81
CA PHE A 76 12.34 14.69 -4.50
C PHE A 76 13.10 15.34 -3.36
N PHE A 77 13.60 14.52 -2.45
CA PHE A 77 14.34 14.94 -1.27
C PHE A 77 15.62 14.12 -1.17
N GLY A 78 16.74 14.75 -0.82
CA GLY A 78 18.02 14.07 -0.78
C GLY A 78 19.17 15.04 -0.78
N GLU A 79 20.38 14.50 -0.88
CA GLU A 79 21.58 15.31 -1.03
C GLU A 79 22.10 15.21 -2.46
N LEU A 80 22.49 16.36 -3.01
CA LEU A 80 23.13 16.46 -4.31
C LEU A 80 24.65 16.65 -4.13
N ASP A 81 25.42 16.12 -5.07
CA ASP A 81 26.82 16.43 -5.22
C ASP A 81 27.01 17.85 -5.81
N LYS A 82 28.26 18.27 -5.96
CA LYS A 82 28.62 19.57 -6.55
C LYS A 82 28.15 19.78 -8.00
N ASN A 83 27.76 18.71 -8.69
CA ASN A 83 27.28 18.74 -10.06
C ASN A 83 25.74 18.70 -10.14
N GLY A 84 25.05 18.66 -8.99
CA GLY A 84 23.59 18.58 -8.92
C GLY A 84 23.03 17.16 -9.11
N VAL A 85 23.85 16.12 -8.94
CA VAL A 85 23.44 14.71 -9.05
C VAL A 85 23.21 14.13 -7.66
N PHE A 86 22.19 13.29 -7.47
CA PHE A 86 21.93 12.65 -6.19
C PHE A 86 23.11 11.77 -5.73
N ILE A 87 23.41 11.84 -4.44
CA ILE A 87 24.41 10.97 -3.80
C ILE A 87 23.75 9.63 -3.48
N GLU A 88 23.91 8.64 -4.36
CA GLU A 88 23.25 7.31 -4.26
C GLU A 88 23.57 6.53 -2.98
N SER A 89 24.70 6.85 -2.33
CA SER A 89 25.09 6.26 -1.04
C SER A 89 24.32 6.82 0.16
N LYS A 90 23.43 7.80 -0.08
CA LYS A 90 22.54 8.39 0.91
C LYS A 90 21.09 8.17 0.49
N PRO A 91 20.13 8.15 1.44
CA PRO A 91 18.74 7.99 1.11
C PRO A 91 18.24 9.12 0.20
N ILE A 92 17.60 8.74 -0.90
CA ILE A 92 16.86 9.63 -1.79
C ILE A 92 15.39 9.30 -1.60
N TYR A 93 14.57 10.31 -1.35
CA TYR A 93 13.14 10.15 -1.10
C TYR A 93 12.37 10.77 -2.26
N HIS A 94 11.35 10.06 -2.73
CA HIS A 94 10.40 10.56 -3.71
C HIS A 94 8.99 10.42 -3.13
N LEU A 95 8.35 11.57 -2.91
CA LEU A 95 7.00 11.63 -2.39
C LEU A 95 6.00 11.58 -3.54
N ILE A 96 5.15 10.56 -3.53
CA ILE A 96 4.11 10.37 -4.52
C ILE A 96 2.78 10.64 -3.81
N GLY A 97 2.20 11.82 -4.04
CA GLY A 97 0.82 12.10 -3.67
C GLY A 97 -0.09 11.72 -4.83
N GLU A 98 -1.21 11.05 -4.57
CA GLU A 98 -2.20 10.77 -5.61
C GLU A 98 -2.56 12.07 -6.36
N THR A 99 -2.06 12.17 -7.59
CA THR A 99 -2.30 13.30 -8.51
C THR A 99 -2.54 12.86 -9.95
N ASP A 100 -2.74 11.56 -10.22
CA ASP A 100 -2.95 11.07 -11.59
C ASP A 100 -4.25 10.29 -11.84
N TYR A 101 -5.20 10.30 -10.90
CA TYR A 101 -6.55 9.79 -11.17
C TYR A 101 -7.60 10.88 -10.96
N ASP A 102 -8.09 11.40 -12.09
CA ASP A 102 -9.26 12.26 -12.19
C ASP A 102 -10.52 11.40 -11.95
N THR A 103 -10.72 10.94 -10.72
CA THR A 103 -11.99 10.33 -10.29
C THR A 103 -12.77 11.37 -9.50
N LYS A 104 -13.51 12.21 -10.23
CA LYS A 104 -14.39 13.24 -9.68
C LYS A 104 -15.49 12.73 -8.74
N ASP A 105 -15.59 11.42 -8.48
CA ASP A 105 -16.65 10.82 -7.68
C ASP A 105 -16.21 9.71 -6.71
N SER A 106 -14.91 9.40 -6.53
CA SER A 106 -14.50 8.45 -5.49
C SER A 106 -14.21 9.18 -4.17
N LYS A 107 -14.94 8.79 -3.11
CA LYS A 107 -14.62 9.16 -1.71
C LYS A 107 -13.38 8.37 -1.24
N GLU A 108 -12.29 8.42 -2.00
CA GLU A 108 -11.05 7.78 -1.61
C GLU A 108 -10.29 8.69 -0.65
N SER A 109 -9.85 8.09 0.47
CA SER A 109 -8.97 8.72 1.44
C SER A 109 -7.65 9.04 0.74
N PHE A 110 -7.21 10.30 0.77
CA PHE A 110 -5.93 10.67 0.18
C PHE A 110 -4.82 9.91 0.89
N THR A 111 -4.10 9.07 0.13
CA THR A 111 -2.93 8.35 0.61
C THR A 111 -1.68 8.84 -0.11
N GLN A 112 -0.56 8.89 0.60
CA GLN A 112 0.73 9.23 0.03
C GLN A 112 1.66 8.04 0.14
N THR A 113 2.41 7.82 -0.94
CA THR A 113 3.46 6.82 -1.00
C THR A 113 4.81 7.52 -0.93
N LEU A 114 5.69 7.05 -0.05
CA LEU A 114 7.07 7.50 0.01
C LEU A 114 7.98 6.39 -0.54
N GLN A 115 8.60 6.65 -1.68
CA GLN A 115 9.62 5.77 -2.23
C GLN A 115 11.00 6.23 -1.75
N ILE A 116 11.81 5.30 -1.27
CA ILE A 116 13.18 5.54 -0.81
C ILE A 116 14.14 4.71 -1.65
N CYS A 117 15.14 5.36 -2.24
CA CYS A 117 16.24 4.72 -2.94
C CYS A 117 17.55 4.86 -2.15
N LEU A 118 18.28 3.76 -1.97
CA LEU A 118 19.58 3.72 -1.30
C LEU A 118 20.44 2.62 -1.91
N ASN A 119 21.65 2.95 -2.40
CA ASN A 119 22.58 1.98 -3.03
C ASN A 119 21.88 1.08 -4.07
N ASN A 120 21.07 1.65 -4.96
CA ASN A 120 20.27 0.97 -5.97
C ASN A 120 19.18 0.01 -5.44
N SER A 121 18.94 0.00 -4.14
CA SER A 121 17.81 -0.72 -3.55
C SER A 121 16.65 0.24 -3.27
N THR A 122 15.43 -0.27 -3.34
CA THR A 122 14.20 0.50 -3.14
C THR A 122 13.40 0.00 -1.95
N LEU A 123 12.88 0.94 -1.16
CA LEU A 123 11.87 0.72 -0.12
C LEU A 123 10.66 1.61 -0.44
N THR A 124 9.48 1.03 -0.39
CA THR A 124 8.21 1.76 -0.56
C THR A 124 7.47 1.80 0.77
N ILE A 125 7.13 2.99 1.25
CA ILE A 125 6.30 3.19 2.45
C ILE A 125 4.93 3.71 2.00
N LEU A 126 3.88 2.95 2.28
CA LEU A 126 2.50 3.33 2.02
C LEU A 126 1.91 4.09 3.21
N ASN A 127 0.92 4.94 2.94
CA ASN A 127 0.21 5.72 3.96
C ASN A 127 1.14 6.66 4.75
N TYR A 128 2.17 7.19 4.09
CA TYR A 128 3.12 8.13 4.71
C TYR A 128 2.50 9.52 4.85
N SER A 129 2.41 10.06 6.06
CA SER A 129 1.88 11.39 6.30
C SER A 129 3.00 12.44 6.30
N LEU A 130 2.84 13.49 5.48
CA LEU A 130 3.70 14.68 5.57
C LEU A 130 3.41 15.50 6.84
N LEU A 131 2.16 15.51 7.31
CA LEU A 131 1.79 16.24 8.53
C LEU A 131 2.42 15.67 9.79
N ASP A 132 2.42 14.34 9.91
CA ASP A 132 2.85 13.65 11.13
C ASP A 132 4.32 13.26 11.08
N SER A 133 5.00 13.43 9.94
CA SER A 133 6.37 12.94 9.73
C SER A 133 6.50 11.47 10.12
N SER A 134 5.61 10.64 9.55
CA SER A 134 5.40 9.26 10.01
C SER A 134 6.70 8.46 10.10
N LEU A 135 6.81 7.63 11.15
CA LEU A 135 7.99 6.80 11.43
C LEU A 135 9.28 7.61 11.59
N ASN A 136 9.18 8.85 12.08
CA ASN A 136 10.28 9.80 12.27
C ASN A 136 11.06 10.14 10.99
N ILE A 137 10.44 9.97 9.82
CA ILE A 137 11.01 10.43 8.54
C ILE A 137 10.43 11.83 8.29
N LYS A 138 11.27 12.86 8.30
CA LYS A 138 10.83 14.24 8.16
C LYS A 138 11.29 14.85 6.83
N LEU A 139 10.33 15.16 5.97
CA LEU A 139 10.59 15.79 4.68
C LEU A 139 10.37 17.30 4.76
N GLU A 140 11.41 18.11 4.48
CA GLU A 140 11.28 19.57 4.44
C GLU A 140 10.74 20.04 3.08
N SER A 141 9.41 20.06 2.98
CA SER A 141 8.64 20.50 1.81
C SER A 141 8.71 22.02 1.58
N LYS A 142 9.08 22.42 0.36
CA LYS A 142 9.24 23.82 -0.09
C LYS A 142 8.46 24.15 -1.37
N SER A 143 8.32 23.20 -2.29
CA SER A 143 7.67 23.36 -3.59
C SER A 143 6.18 23.67 -3.47
N LYS A 144 5.55 24.02 -4.59
CA LYS A 144 4.10 24.26 -4.63
C LYS A 144 3.36 22.93 -4.49
N GLU A 145 3.87 21.91 -5.15
CA GLU A 145 3.37 20.53 -5.21
C GLU A 145 3.33 19.90 -3.81
N SER A 146 4.44 19.98 -3.06
CA SER A 146 4.50 19.43 -1.70
C SER A 146 3.60 20.18 -0.71
N LYS A 147 3.40 21.49 -0.91
CA LYS A 147 2.42 22.28 -0.15
C LYS A 147 0.98 21.91 -0.49
N GLU A 148 0.65 21.66 -1.76
CA GLU A 148 -0.69 21.20 -2.16
C GLU A 148 -1.04 19.83 -1.55
N ILE A 149 -0.07 18.90 -1.51
CA ILE A 149 -0.21 17.61 -0.82
C ILE A 149 -0.50 17.84 0.67
N LEU A 150 0.28 18.70 1.33
CA LEU A 150 0.12 19.01 2.75
C LEU A 150 -1.25 19.62 3.06
N GLU A 151 -1.72 20.57 2.25
CA GLU A 151 -3.03 21.20 2.45
C GLU A 151 -4.19 20.23 2.21
N ARG A 152 -4.08 19.32 1.23
CA ARG A 152 -5.08 18.25 1.02
C ARG A 152 -5.15 17.33 2.22
N GLU A 153 -4.00 16.93 2.75
CA GLU A 153 -3.93 16.09 3.95
C GLU A 153 -4.59 16.78 5.15
N LYS A 154 -4.34 18.08 5.37
CA LYS A 154 -5.00 18.85 6.43
C LYS A 154 -6.51 18.91 6.24
N ALA A 155 -6.96 19.15 5.01
CA ALA A 155 -8.39 19.21 4.69
C ALA A 155 -9.08 17.85 4.94
N GLN A 156 -8.40 16.74 4.66
CA GLN A 156 -8.91 15.41 4.99
C GLN A 156 -8.97 15.18 6.49
N LYS A 157 -7.88 15.44 7.24
CA LYS A 157 -7.90 15.31 8.70
C LYS A 157 -8.98 16.16 9.36
N GLN A 158 -9.27 17.35 8.83
CA GLN A 158 -10.36 18.19 9.33
C GLN A 158 -11.74 17.63 9.01
N LYS A 159 -11.93 17.00 7.85
CA LYS A 159 -13.17 16.27 7.54
C LYS A 159 -13.34 15.10 8.50
N ASP A 160 -12.29 14.32 8.73
CA ASP A 160 -12.30 13.17 9.64
C ASP A 160 -12.51 13.61 11.10
N SER A 161 -11.92 14.73 11.53
CA SER A 161 -12.15 15.30 12.86
C SER A 161 -13.54 15.93 13.00
N SER A 162 -14.12 16.53 11.94
CA SER A 162 -15.50 17.03 11.97
C SER A 162 -16.55 15.90 12.04
N LEU A 163 -16.16 14.69 11.63
CA LEU A 163 -16.95 13.47 11.77
C LEU A 163 -16.89 12.86 13.19
N THR A 164 -16.04 13.38 14.10
CA THR A 164 -16.03 12.93 15.52
C THR A 164 -17.27 13.30 16.34
N ALA A 165 -18.28 13.94 15.72
CA ALA A 165 -19.62 14.09 16.31
C ALA A 165 -20.67 13.11 15.76
N ARG A 166 -20.33 12.19 14.84
CA ARG A 166 -21.28 11.17 14.40
C ARG A 166 -20.60 9.86 13.99
N ASN A 167 -20.71 8.91 14.91
CA ASN A 167 -20.67 7.46 14.75
C ASN A 167 -19.32 6.84 14.38
N ASP A 168 -18.93 5.89 15.23
CA ASP A 168 -18.20 4.67 14.91
C ASP A 168 -18.35 4.31 13.42
N ASN A 169 -17.27 4.48 12.65
CA ASN A 169 -17.16 3.96 11.29
C ASN A 169 -15.68 3.58 11.13
N VAL A 170 -15.25 2.33 11.27
CA VAL A 170 -15.54 1.24 10.32
C VAL A 170 -15.94 1.89 8.99
N ILE A 171 -14.98 2.11 8.09
CA ILE A 171 -15.30 2.35 6.68
C ILE A 171 -16.41 1.35 6.36
N ALA A 172 -17.60 1.85 6.06
CA ALA A 172 -18.73 0.99 5.82
C ALA A 172 -18.43 0.26 4.51
N THR A 173 -17.73 -0.88 4.60
CA THR A 173 -17.58 -1.87 3.54
C THR A 173 -18.92 -2.39 3.05
N ALA A 174 -20.02 -1.95 3.68
CA ALA A 174 -21.39 -2.11 3.20
C ALA A 174 -21.64 -1.49 1.81
N PHE A 175 -20.79 -0.57 1.33
CA PHE A 175 -20.91 0.02 -0.01
C PHE A 175 -19.97 -0.57 -1.07
N LEU A 176 -19.00 -1.42 -0.68
CA LEU A 176 -18.09 -2.08 -1.62
C LEU A 176 -18.69 -3.41 -2.09
N HIS A 177 -18.54 -3.70 -3.37
CA HIS A 177 -19.09 -4.89 -3.98
C HIS A 177 -18.01 -5.97 -4.08
N PRO A 178 -18.21 -7.16 -3.51
CA PRO A 178 -17.31 -8.26 -3.73
C PRO A 178 -17.39 -8.71 -5.20
N ILE A 179 -16.27 -9.12 -5.77
CA ILE A 179 -16.25 -9.77 -7.08
C ILE A 179 -17.11 -11.04 -7.00
N LEU A 180 -18.00 -11.18 -7.97
CA LEU A 180 -18.84 -12.37 -8.17
C LEU A 180 -18.32 -13.19 -9.36
N GLU A 181 -18.69 -14.48 -9.41
CA GLU A 181 -18.25 -15.39 -10.47
C GLU A 181 -18.72 -15.00 -11.89
N ASP A 182 -19.73 -14.12 -12.01
CA ASP A 182 -20.22 -13.58 -13.27
C ASP A 182 -19.60 -12.22 -13.66
N ASN A 183 -18.73 -11.67 -12.82
CA ASN A 183 -18.01 -10.45 -13.17
C ASN A 183 -16.97 -10.73 -14.25
N GLU A 184 -16.54 -9.66 -14.93
CA GLU A 184 -15.50 -9.73 -15.94
C GLU A 184 -14.33 -8.88 -15.47
N LEU A 185 -13.18 -9.52 -15.29
CA LEU A 185 -11.96 -8.87 -14.84
C LEU A 185 -10.88 -9.10 -15.90
N LYS A 186 -10.23 -8.03 -16.36
CA LYS A 186 -9.35 -8.04 -17.52
C LYS A 186 -7.98 -7.49 -17.19
N CYS A 187 -6.96 -7.93 -17.92
CA CYS A 187 -5.73 -7.16 -18.01
C CYS A 187 -5.89 -6.02 -19.05
N PRO A 188 -5.00 -5.03 -19.07
CA PRO A 188 -5.07 -3.89 -20.01
C PRO A 188 -4.92 -4.30 -21.49
N HIS A 189 -4.50 -5.55 -21.73
CA HIS A 189 -4.32 -6.16 -23.06
C HIS A 189 -5.49 -7.07 -23.45
N ASN A 190 -6.69 -6.80 -22.91
CA ASN A 190 -7.93 -7.53 -23.17
C ASN A 190 -7.95 -9.02 -22.75
N GLY A 191 -6.94 -9.48 -22.01
CA GLY A 191 -6.96 -10.83 -21.45
C GLY A 191 -7.97 -10.92 -20.31
N VAL A 192 -8.87 -11.90 -20.35
CA VAL A 192 -9.95 -12.08 -19.37
C VAL A 192 -9.54 -13.10 -18.31
N VAL A 193 -9.71 -12.74 -17.03
CA VAL A 193 -9.50 -13.66 -15.91
C VAL A 193 -10.67 -14.63 -15.80
N LYS A 194 -10.35 -15.91 -15.64
CA LYS A 194 -11.33 -16.96 -15.39
C LYS A 194 -11.77 -16.96 -13.93
N LEU A 195 -12.81 -16.21 -13.60
CA LEU A 195 -13.39 -16.25 -12.25
C LEU A 195 -14.07 -17.60 -12.00
N LYS A 196 -13.73 -18.23 -10.87
CA LYS A 196 -14.36 -19.47 -10.41
C LYS A 196 -14.27 -19.56 -8.90
N SER A 197 -15.42 -19.54 -8.22
CA SER A 197 -15.46 -19.64 -6.77
C SER A 197 -15.28 -21.10 -6.32
N ASN A 198 -14.38 -21.35 -5.37
CA ASN A 198 -14.28 -22.63 -4.67
C ASN A 198 -14.64 -22.46 -3.20
N LYS A 199 -13.95 -21.55 -2.50
CA LYS A 199 -14.23 -21.27 -1.08
C LYS A 199 -15.38 -20.29 -0.89
N GLY A 200 -15.63 -19.42 -1.86
CA GLY A 200 -16.74 -18.47 -1.80
C GLY A 200 -18.13 -19.04 -2.13
N LYS A 201 -18.23 -20.29 -2.62
CA LYS A 201 -19.50 -20.92 -3.05
C LYS A 201 -20.70 -20.76 -2.10
N PRO A 202 -20.54 -20.91 -0.77
CA PRO A 202 -21.68 -20.77 0.15
C PRO A 202 -22.15 -19.33 0.34
N PHE A 203 -21.36 -18.35 -0.12
CA PHE A 203 -21.65 -16.93 0.07
C PHE A 203 -21.95 -16.29 -1.27
N THR A 204 -23.23 -15.99 -1.48
CA THR A 204 -23.74 -15.56 -2.78
C THR A 204 -24.40 -14.20 -2.70
N SER A 205 -24.26 -13.39 -3.75
CA SER A 205 -25.09 -12.22 -3.99
C SER A 205 -26.00 -12.51 -5.19
N LYS A 206 -27.32 -12.34 -5.04
CA LYS A 206 -28.32 -12.69 -6.07
C LYS A 206 -28.17 -14.12 -6.64
N GLY A 207 -27.71 -15.06 -5.81
CA GLY A 207 -27.49 -16.47 -6.20
C GLY A 207 -26.15 -16.73 -6.91
N ILE A 208 -25.29 -15.73 -7.05
CA ILE A 208 -23.98 -15.84 -7.70
C ILE A 208 -22.88 -15.88 -6.63
N PRO A 209 -21.99 -16.89 -6.64
CA PRO A 209 -20.90 -17.00 -5.68
C PRO A 209 -19.93 -15.82 -5.70
N MET A 210 -19.45 -15.44 -4.52
CA MET A 210 -18.35 -14.47 -4.37
C MET A 210 -17.00 -15.13 -4.68
N ILE A 211 -16.06 -14.34 -5.18
CA ILE A 211 -14.66 -14.71 -5.38
C ILE A 211 -13.85 -14.30 -4.16
N LEU A 212 -13.16 -15.27 -3.56
CA LEU A 212 -12.22 -15.03 -2.47
C LEU A 212 -10.77 -14.94 -2.98
N GLU A 213 -9.86 -14.46 -2.16
CA GLU A 213 -8.46 -14.26 -2.51
C GLU A 213 -7.82 -15.53 -3.05
N SER A 214 -8.04 -16.68 -2.40
CA SER A 214 -7.48 -17.95 -2.89
C SER A 214 -8.17 -18.49 -4.15
N ASP A 215 -9.36 -18.01 -4.48
CA ASP A 215 -10.05 -18.32 -5.75
C ASP A 215 -9.50 -17.47 -6.90
N LEU A 216 -9.10 -16.22 -6.62
CA LEU A 216 -8.57 -15.28 -7.63
C LEU A 216 -7.06 -15.45 -7.85
N LEU A 217 -6.29 -15.69 -6.80
CA LEU A 217 -4.83 -15.84 -6.88
C LEU A 217 -4.46 -17.07 -7.74
N ASN A 218 -3.56 -16.87 -8.71
CA ASN A 218 -3.20 -17.84 -9.75
C ASN A 218 -4.34 -18.19 -10.73
N SER A 219 -5.45 -17.44 -10.73
CA SER A 219 -6.47 -17.62 -11.75
C SER A 219 -5.93 -17.27 -13.13
N SER A 220 -6.31 -18.05 -14.14
CA SER A 220 -5.80 -17.91 -15.51
C SER A 220 -6.37 -16.69 -16.22
N ILE A 221 -5.51 -15.96 -16.91
CA ILE A 221 -5.85 -14.89 -17.86
C ILE A 221 -5.81 -15.48 -19.28
N GLN A 222 -6.88 -15.32 -20.05
CA GLN A 222 -7.01 -15.87 -21.41
C GLN A 222 -7.23 -14.77 -22.44
N GLY A 223 -6.68 -14.93 -23.64
CA GLY A 223 -6.89 -13.97 -24.74
C GLY A 223 -6.11 -12.66 -24.61
N CYS A 224 -5.08 -12.62 -23.76
CA CYS A 224 -4.19 -11.46 -23.65
C CYS A 224 -3.40 -11.25 -24.94
N THR A 225 -3.48 -10.05 -25.52
CA THR A 225 -2.83 -9.68 -26.79
C THR A 225 -1.44 -9.05 -26.62
N ASN A 226 -0.88 -9.05 -25.40
CA ASN A 226 0.40 -8.40 -25.12
C ASN A 226 1.53 -8.97 -26.02
N PRO A 227 2.19 -8.13 -26.84
CA PRO A 227 3.25 -8.60 -27.73
C PRO A 227 4.47 -9.13 -26.97
N ILE A 228 5.20 -10.06 -27.60
CA ILE A 228 6.38 -10.71 -27.02
C ILE A 228 7.46 -9.70 -26.59
N LEU A 229 7.60 -8.58 -27.31
CA LEU A 229 8.56 -7.52 -26.96
C LEU A 229 8.24 -6.78 -25.65
N SER A 230 7.00 -6.85 -25.16
CA SER A 230 6.53 -6.20 -23.92
C SER A 230 6.43 -7.18 -22.75
N GLY A 231 7.29 -8.22 -22.73
CA GLY A 231 7.32 -9.23 -21.65
C GLY A 231 6.37 -10.42 -21.83
N GLY A 232 5.67 -10.51 -22.97
CA GLY A 232 4.77 -11.60 -23.34
C GLY A 232 3.37 -11.52 -22.71
N ALA A 233 2.46 -12.41 -23.11
CA ALA A 233 1.08 -12.42 -22.64
C ALA A 233 0.97 -12.57 -21.11
N CYS A 234 0.05 -11.81 -20.50
CA CYS A 234 -0.43 -12.07 -19.15
C CYS A 234 -1.10 -13.45 -19.13
N THR A 235 -0.69 -14.31 -18.21
CA THR A 235 -1.16 -15.70 -18.13
C THR A 235 -1.97 -15.98 -16.87
N MET A 236 -1.75 -15.22 -15.79
CA MET A 236 -2.47 -15.41 -14.54
C MET A 236 -2.47 -14.18 -13.64
N VAL A 237 -3.38 -14.16 -12.66
CA VAL A 237 -3.33 -13.24 -11.52
C VAL A 237 -2.21 -13.68 -10.59
N ALA A 238 -1.23 -12.80 -10.34
CA ALA A 238 -0.05 -13.16 -9.54
C ALA A 238 0.04 -12.42 -8.21
N THR A 239 -0.63 -11.28 -8.06
CA THR A 239 -0.57 -10.49 -6.83
C THR A 239 -1.94 -9.92 -6.50
N ILE A 240 -2.32 -10.06 -5.23
CA ILE A 240 -3.48 -9.42 -4.62
C ILE A 240 -2.95 -8.68 -3.39
N LEU A 241 -3.01 -7.36 -3.43
CA LEU A 241 -2.61 -6.49 -2.34
C LEU A 241 -3.70 -6.48 -1.24
N PRO A 242 -3.32 -6.26 0.02
CA PRO A 242 -4.26 -6.25 1.14
C PRO A 242 -5.41 -5.24 0.98
N ASN A 243 -5.18 -4.11 0.33
CA ASN A 243 -6.20 -3.08 0.07
C ASN A 243 -7.35 -3.61 -0.80
N ALA A 244 -7.13 -4.56 -1.72
CA ALA A 244 -8.19 -5.15 -2.54
C ALA A 244 -9.12 -6.10 -1.77
N ARG A 245 -8.83 -6.39 -0.50
CA ARG A 245 -9.56 -7.37 0.32
C ARG A 245 -10.67 -6.70 1.13
N GLY A 246 -11.77 -7.42 1.32
CA GLY A 246 -12.77 -7.05 2.31
C GLY A 246 -12.28 -7.19 3.74
N LEU A 247 -12.84 -6.39 4.66
CA LEU A 247 -12.47 -6.43 6.07
C LEU A 247 -12.87 -7.76 6.76
N LYS A 248 -13.99 -8.34 6.35
CA LYS A 248 -14.53 -9.58 6.93
C LYS A 248 -14.10 -10.80 6.12
N LYS A 249 -13.61 -11.82 6.83
CA LYS A 249 -13.32 -13.14 6.23
C LYS A 249 -14.58 -13.98 6.04
N PHE A 250 -14.55 -14.79 5.00
CA PHE A 250 -15.54 -15.80 4.66
C PHE A 250 -14.79 -17.11 4.40
N ASN A 251 -15.12 -18.19 5.12
CA ASN A 251 -14.35 -19.46 5.06
C ASN A 251 -12.82 -19.25 5.26
N ASP A 252 -12.45 -18.48 6.29
CA ASP A 252 -11.07 -18.12 6.64
C ASP A 252 -10.27 -17.39 5.54
N ASP A 253 -10.95 -16.89 4.52
CA ASP A 253 -10.37 -16.22 3.35
C ASP A 253 -11.03 -14.86 3.10
N TYR A 254 -10.41 -14.01 2.31
CA TYR A 254 -10.87 -12.64 2.09
C TYR A 254 -11.64 -12.50 0.77
N PRO A 255 -12.83 -11.87 0.76
CA PRO A 255 -13.49 -11.51 -0.48
C PRO A 255 -12.69 -10.39 -1.16
N ILE A 256 -12.60 -10.42 -2.48
CA ILE A 256 -11.94 -9.35 -3.23
C ILE A 256 -12.98 -8.31 -3.61
N MET A 257 -12.71 -7.03 -3.34
CA MET A 257 -13.62 -5.93 -3.62
C MET A 257 -13.42 -5.45 -5.05
N GLN A 258 -14.47 -5.51 -5.86
CA GLN A 258 -14.51 -5.09 -7.26
C GLN A 258 -13.97 -3.66 -7.41
N ASP A 259 -14.41 -2.76 -6.53
CA ASP A 259 -14.04 -1.35 -6.54
C ASP A 259 -12.53 -1.12 -6.32
N LEU A 260 -11.80 -2.12 -5.79
CA LEU A 260 -10.39 -2.03 -5.40
C LEU A 260 -9.49 -2.94 -6.26
N VAL A 261 -10.03 -3.53 -7.33
CA VAL A 261 -9.29 -4.43 -8.22
C VAL A 261 -8.14 -3.72 -8.92
N SER A 262 -8.40 -2.53 -9.47
CA SER A 262 -7.41 -1.76 -10.24
C SER A 262 -6.21 -1.31 -9.42
N SER A 263 -6.40 -1.06 -8.12
CA SER A 263 -5.36 -0.60 -7.21
C SER A 263 -4.71 -1.74 -6.41
N GLY A 264 -5.20 -2.98 -6.54
CA GLY A 264 -4.73 -4.06 -5.69
C GLY A 264 -4.67 -5.45 -6.31
N VAL A 265 -5.00 -5.65 -7.59
CA VAL A 265 -4.88 -6.96 -8.24
C VAL A 265 -4.04 -6.84 -9.51
N MET A 266 -2.98 -7.64 -9.61
CA MET A 266 -2.00 -7.59 -10.70
C MET A 266 -1.81 -8.93 -11.39
N SER A 267 -1.51 -8.88 -12.69
CA SER A 267 -1.08 -10.04 -13.47
C SER A 267 0.34 -10.50 -13.13
N ASP A 268 0.72 -11.68 -13.62
CA ASP A 268 2.10 -12.21 -13.62
C ASP A 268 3.12 -11.34 -14.35
N LYS A 269 2.65 -10.34 -15.11
CA LYS A 269 3.48 -9.35 -15.81
C LYS A 269 3.48 -7.98 -15.12
N GLY A 270 2.88 -7.88 -13.93
CA GLY A 270 2.85 -6.65 -13.14
C GLY A 270 1.85 -5.60 -13.63
N PHE A 271 0.89 -5.98 -14.49
CA PHE A 271 -0.15 -5.05 -14.95
C PHE A 271 -1.38 -5.12 -14.04
N PRO A 272 -1.95 -3.98 -13.65
CA PRO A 272 -3.19 -3.94 -12.88
C PRO A 272 -4.32 -4.52 -13.71
N LEU A 273 -5.19 -5.27 -13.04
CA LEU A 273 -6.41 -5.80 -13.64
C LEU A 273 -7.54 -4.77 -13.48
N ILE A 274 -8.51 -4.79 -14.40
CA ILE A 274 -9.62 -3.84 -14.48
C ILE A 274 -10.96 -4.55 -14.63
#